data_AF-R2QJ41-F1
#
_entry.id   AF-R2QJ41-F1
#
_cell.length_a   1.000
_cell.length_b   1.000
_cell.length_c   1.000
_cell.angle_alpha   90.00
_cell.angle_beta   90.00
_cell.angle_gamma   90.00
#
_symmetry.space_group_name_H-M   'P 1'
#
loop_
_entity.id
_entity.type
_entity.pdbx_description
1 polymer ?
#
loop_
_entity_poly.entity_id
_entity_poly.type
_entity_poly.pdbx_seq_one_letter_code
_entity_poly.pdbx_strand_id
1 'polypeptide(L)'
;MNKRIVMLAAIAIMFIGLGGKIYVDYRADEKAKEEQKNLLAIERDSIVALKNTFSDVAFVKIEHSDEPNNMTDSYQIIFLMKNNLGTEVEFDAIYVKGETELKNYGVADEEVQKEGKTVSEVEVIYSDGTGGKQ
;
A
#
# COMPACT_ATOMS: atom_id res chain seq x y z
N MET A 1 40.56 -27.46 -33.42
CA MET A 1 39.20 -27.12 -32.93
C MET A 1 38.36 -26.67 -34.12
N ASN A 2 37.20 -27.28 -34.34
CA ASN A 2 36.44 -27.09 -35.58
C ASN A 2 35.72 -25.73 -35.55
N LYS A 3 35.94 -24.84 -36.55
CA LYS A 3 35.41 -23.46 -36.56
C LYS A 3 33.88 -23.40 -36.36
N ARG A 4 33.15 -24.43 -36.85
CA ARG A 4 31.71 -24.59 -36.66
C ARG A 4 31.32 -24.82 -35.19
N ILE A 5 32.11 -25.56 -34.42
CA ILE A 5 31.86 -25.83 -33.00
C ILE A 5 32.07 -24.57 -32.16
N VAL A 6 33.11 -23.78 -32.47
CA VAL A 6 33.39 -22.49 -31.80
C VAL A 6 32.27 -21.48 -32.07
N MET A 7 31.77 -21.42 -33.31
CA MET A 7 30.67 -20.53 -33.68
C MET A 7 29.35 -20.91 -32.98
N LEU A 8 29.01 -22.20 -32.92
CA LEU A 8 27.82 -22.67 -32.20
C LEU A 8 27.91 -22.41 -30.68
N ALA A 9 29.08 -22.60 -30.08
CA ALA A 9 29.30 -22.30 -28.66
C ALA A 9 29.13 -20.80 -28.36
N ALA A 10 29.64 -19.92 -29.23
CA ALA A 10 29.49 -18.47 -29.06
C ALA A 10 28.02 -18.01 -29.16
N ILE A 11 27.25 -18.59 -30.07
CA ILE A 11 25.81 -18.30 -30.23
C ILE A 11 25.02 -18.77 -28.99
N ALA A 12 25.32 -19.97 -28.48
CA ALA A 12 24.65 -20.50 -27.29
C ALA A 12 24.89 -19.64 -26.03
N ILE A 13 26.13 -19.17 -25.82
CA ILE A 13 26.47 -18.29 -24.69
C ILE A 13 25.71 -16.96 -24.79
N MET A 14 25.53 -16.43 -26.01
CA MET A 14 24.79 -15.19 -26.24
C MET A 14 23.30 -15.31 -25.87
N PHE A 15 22.66 -16.44 -26.20
CA PHE A 15 21.26 -16.69 -25.82
C PHE A 15 21.07 -16.91 -24.31
N ILE A 16 22.04 -17.55 -23.64
CA ILE A 16 21.98 -17.73 -22.17
C ILE A 16 22.12 -16.38 -21.46
N GLY A 17 23.00 -15.49 -21.93
CA GLY A 17 23.18 -14.15 -21.36
C GLY A 17 21.93 -13.27 -21.50
N LEU A 18 21.28 -13.30 -22.67
CA LEU A 18 20.04 -12.55 -22.91
C LEU A 18 18.85 -13.15 -22.16
N GLY A 19 18.71 -14.49 -22.16
CA GLY A 19 17.63 -15.18 -21.46
C GLY A 19 17.70 -15.01 -19.94
N GLY A 20 18.91 -15.02 -19.37
CA GLY A 20 19.12 -14.79 -17.94
C GLY A 20 18.68 -13.40 -17.48
N LYS A 21 19.01 -12.35 -18.26
CA LYS A 21 18.60 -10.96 -17.94
C LYS A 21 17.08 -10.79 -17.99
N ILE A 22 16.43 -11.26 -19.06
CA ILE A 22 14.97 -11.15 -19.22
C ILE A 22 14.24 -11.89 -18.09
N TYR A 23 14.74 -13.05 -17.69
CA TYR A 23 14.15 -13.83 -16.59
C TYR A 23 14.26 -13.12 -15.23
N VAL A 24 15.41 -12.50 -14.94
CA VAL A 24 15.60 -11.72 -13.70
C VAL A 24 14.71 -10.49 -13.67
N ASP A 25 14.64 -9.75 -14.78
CA ASP A 25 13.80 -8.55 -14.90
C ASP A 25 12.31 -8.92 -14.70
N TYR A 26 11.82 -10.01 -15.32
CA TYR A 26 10.44 -10.50 -15.12
C TYR A 26 10.12 -10.87 -13.66
N ARG A 27 11.06 -11.52 -12.97
CA ARG A 27 10.87 -11.90 -11.56
C ARG A 27 10.86 -10.70 -10.62
N ALA A 28 11.66 -9.68 -10.93
CA ALA A 28 11.65 -8.42 -10.19
C ALA A 28 10.31 -7.70 -10.36
N ASP A 29 9.80 -7.62 -11.59
CA ASP A 29 8.50 -7.01 -11.88
C ASP A 29 7.34 -7.72 -11.18
N GLU A 30 7.32 -9.06 -11.18
CA GLU A 30 6.28 -9.81 -10.50
C GLU A 30 6.31 -9.62 -8.98
N LYS A 31 7.51 -9.58 -8.39
CA LYS A 31 7.68 -9.31 -6.95
C LYS A 31 7.19 -7.91 -6.58
N ALA A 32 7.53 -6.90 -7.37
CA ALA A 32 7.07 -5.53 -7.15
C ALA A 32 5.55 -5.41 -7.24
N LYS A 33 4.91 -6.09 -8.20
CA LYS A 33 3.43 -6.14 -8.29
C LYS A 33 2.80 -6.84 -7.10
N GLU A 34 3.41 -7.91 -6.60
CA GLU A 34 2.93 -8.62 -5.42
C GLU A 34 3.03 -7.75 -4.16
N GLU A 35 4.16 -7.05 -3.98
CA GLU A 35 4.36 -6.08 -2.89
C GLU A 35 3.34 -4.94 -2.96
N GLN A 36 3.11 -4.38 -4.15
CA GLN A 36 2.10 -3.34 -4.34
C GLN A 36 0.68 -3.84 -4.01
N LYS A 37 0.32 -5.05 -4.46
CA LYS A 37 -0.99 -5.65 -4.14
C LYS A 37 -1.16 -5.89 -2.65
N ASN A 38 -0.10 -6.33 -1.98
CA ASN A 38 -0.09 -6.55 -0.54
C ASN A 38 -0.26 -5.23 0.20
N LEU A 39 0.45 -4.17 -0.20
CA LEU A 39 0.29 -2.84 0.39
C LEU A 39 -1.14 -2.32 0.23
N LEU A 40 -1.74 -2.47 -0.96
CA LEU A 40 -3.14 -2.07 -1.19
C LEU A 40 -4.15 -2.86 -0.35
N ALA A 41 -3.88 -4.12 -0.06
CA ALA A 41 -4.72 -4.90 0.85
C ALA A 41 -4.65 -4.34 2.28
N ILE A 42 -3.44 -3.97 2.72
CA ILE A 42 -3.23 -3.34 4.03
C ILE A 42 -3.91 -1.98 4.10
N GLU A 43 -3.82 -1.18 3.05
CA GLU A 43 -4.50 0.11 2.96
C GLU A 43 -6.02 -0.07 3.13
N ARG A 44 -6.63 -1.04 2.43
CA ARG A 44 -8.06 -1.36 2.59
C ARG A 44 -8.44 -1.73 4.01
N ASP A 45 -7.62 -2.55 4.67
CA ASP A 45 -7.86 -2.96 6.05
C ASP A 45 -7.67 -1.77 7.02
N SER A 46 -6.71 -0.89 6.75
CA SER A 46 -6.47 0.31 7.54
C SER A 46 -7.63 1.30 7.47
N ILE A 47 -8.37 1.36 6.35
CA ILE A 47 -9.59 2.17 6.23
C ILE A 47 -10.70 1.62 7.12
N VAL A 48 -10.84 0.28 7.19
CA VAL A 48 -11.79 -0.34 8.12
C VAL A 48 -11.42 0.00 9.56
N ALA A 49 -10.12 -0.04 9.88
CA ALA A 49 -9.62 0.36 11.19
C ALA A 49 -9.90 1.83 11.49
N LEU A 50 -9.66 2.73 10.54
CA LEU A 50 -9.95 4.15 10.65
C LEU A 50 -11.45 4.41 10.91
N LYS A 51 -12.34 3.72 10.19
CA LYS A 51 -13.79 3.81 10.41
C LYS A 51 -14.23 3.32 11.78
N ASN A 52 -13.48 2.44 12.43
CA ASN A 52 -13.76 2.02 13.81
C ASN A 52 -13.12 2.94 14.85
N THR A 53 -12.12 3.75 14.48
CA THR A 53 -11.46 4.72 15.36
C THR A 53 -12.14 6.07 15.37
N PHE A 54 -12.59 6.57 14.20
CA PHE A 54 -13.22 7.88 14.08
C PHE A 54 -14.68 7.81 13.62
N SER A 55 -15.49 8.67 14.23
CA SER A 55 -16.89 8.91 13.87
C SER A 55 -17.00 9.97 12.77
N ASP A 56 -18.17 10.00 12.13
CA ASP A 56 -18.55 11.05 11.18
C ASP A 56 -17.61 11.21 9.97
N VAL A 57 -16.93 10.13 9.55
CA VAL A 57 -16.02 10.13 8.40
C VAL A 57 -16.82 10.08 7.09
N ALA A 58 -16.51 11.00 6.17
CA ALA A 58 -17.15 11.10 4.85
C ALA A 58 -16.22 10.67 3.72
N PHE A 59 -14.93 11.04 3.81
CA PHE A 59 -13.93 10.75 2.80
C PHE A 59 -12.57 10.50 3.43
N VAL A 60 -11.79 9.59 2.83
CA VAL A 60 -10.42 9.32 3.21
C VAL A 60 -9.56 9.17 1.96
N LYS A 61 -8.41 9.82 1.93
CA LYS A 61 -7.34 9.56 0.98
C LYS A 61 -6.10 9.11 1.74
N ILE A 62 -5.44 8.08 1.22
CA ILE A 62 -4.12 7.67 1.69
C ILE A 62 -3.09 8.40 0.83
N GLU A 63 -2.37 9.34 1.45
CA GLU A 63 -1.31 10.08 0.76
C GLU A 63 -0.06 9.20 0.61
N HIS A 64 0.23 8.40 1.64
CA HIS A 64 1.42 7.57 1.69
C HIS A 64 1.26 6.43 2.70
N SER A 65 1.85 5.28 2.38
CA SER A 65 1.96 4.13 3.29
C SER A 65 3.40 3.61 3.23
N ASP A 66 4.06 3.52 4.39
CA ASP A 66 5.39 2.94 4.48
C ASP A 66 5.36 1.40 4.45
N GLU A 67 6.49 0.80 4.09
CA GLU A 67 6.71 -0.63 4.25
C GLU A 67 6.56 -1.05 5.74
N PRO A 68 6.12 -2.29 6.00
CA PRO A 68 5.90 -2.73 7.37
C PRO A 68 7.20 -2.77 8.17
N ASN A 69 7.07 -2.49 9.46
CA ASN A 69 8.06 -2.93 10.40
C ASN A 69 8.02 -4.46 10.51
N ASN A 70 9.07 -5.12 10.00
CA ASN A 70 9.20 -6.59 9.94
C ASN A 70 9.08 -7.31 11.30
N MET A 71 9.15 -6.59 12.43
CA MET A 71 9.00 -7.18 13.76
C MET A 71 7.57 -7.13 14.29
N THR A 72 6.77 -6.15 13.87
CA THR A 72 5.45 -5.84 14.45
C THR A 72 4.30 -5.91 13.45
N ASP A 73 4.60 -6.13 12.17
CA ASP A 73 3.63 -6.03 11.07
C ASP A 73 2.82 -4.72 11.13
N SER A 74 3.49 -3.64 11.55
CA SER A 74 2.91 -2.31 11.68
C SER A 74 3.32 -1.42 10.51
N TYR A 75 2.36 -0.67 9.99
CA TYR A 75 2.47 0.21 8.84
C TYR A 75 2.22 1.64 9.33
N GLN A 76 3.12 2.55 8.97
CA GLN A 76 2.89 3.98 9.13
C GLN A 76 2.14 4.49 7.90
N ILE A 77 1.01 5.16 8.11
CA ILE A 77 0.13 5.62 7.05
C ILE A 77 -0.21 7.08 7.28
N ILE A 78 -0.14 7.89 6.22
CA ILE A 78 -0.57 9.28 6.20
C ILE A 78 -1.96 9.34 5.58
N PHE A 79 -2.94 9.76 6.39
CA PHE A 79 -4.32 9.92 5.99
C PHE A 79 -4.64 11.39 5.79
N LEU A 80 -5.33 11.70 4.68
CA LEU A 80 -6.14 12.89 4.54
C LEU A 80 -7.60 12.49 4.74
N MET A 81 -8.19 12.89 5.86
CA MET A 81 -9.55 12.55 6.24
C MET A 81 -10.46 13.78 6.17
N LYS A 82 -11.71 13.57 5.75
CA LYS A 82 -12.76 14.58 5.75
C LYS A 82 -13.97 14.08 6.56
N ASN A 83 -14.47 14.92 7.46
CA ASN A 83 -15.70 14.63 8.19
C ASN A 83 -16.97 14.98 7.38
N ASN A 84 -18.14 14.63 7.91
CA ASN A 84 -19.45 14.93 7.31
C ASN A 84 -19.76 16.43 7.16
N LEU A 85 -19.00 17.31 7.84
CA LEU A 85 -19.13 18.76 7.71
C LEU A 85 -18.26 19.33 6.58
N GLY A 86 -17.42 18.49 5.95
CA GLY A 86 -16.52 18.87 4.87
C GLY A 86 -15.16 19.37 5.33
N THR A 87 -14.87 19.35 6.64
CA THR A 87 -13.58 19.76 7.19
C THR A 87 -12.56 18.64 7.00
N GLU A 88 -11.37 19.00 6.54
CA GLU A 88 -10.27 18.07 6.24
C GLU A 88 -9.16 18.17 7.29
N VAL A 89 -8.51 17.03 7.56
CA VAL A 89 -7.32 16.93 8.41
C VAL A 89 -6.37 15.89 7.82
N GLU A 90 -5.08 16.24 7.81
CA GLU A 90 -4.00 15.31 7.48
C GLU A 90 -3.31 14.87 8.77
N PHE A 91 -3.10 13.57 8.95
CA PHE A 91 -2.44 13.01 10.13
C PHE A 91 -1.75 11.69 9.82
N ASP A 92 -0.69 11.39 10.57
CA ASP A 92 -0.06 10.08 10.58
C ASP A 92 -0.71 9.15 11.61
N ALA A 93 -0.76 7.86 11.28
CA ALA A 93 -1.21 6.82 12.19
C ALA A 93 -0.47 5.51 11.94
N ILE A 94 -0.49 4.64 12.97
CA ILE A 94 0.03 3.29 12.86
C ILE A 94 -1.13 2.30 12.70
N TYR A 95 -1.11 1.54 11.61
CA TYR A 95 -1.96 0.37 11.45
C TYR A 95 -1.16 -0.90 11.70
N VAL A 96 -1.61 -1.74 12.63
CA VAL A 96 -1.03 -3.08 12.83
C VAL A 96 -1.91 -4.09 12.12
N LYS A 97 -1.31 -4.92 11.27
CA LYS A 97 -2.04 -5.88 10.44
C LYS A 97 -2.95 -6.77 11.30
N GLY A 98 -4.24 -6.78 10.98
CA GLY A 98 -5.26 -7.58 11.67
C GLY A 98 -5.92 -6.89 12.88
N GLU A 99 -5.46 -5.71 13.29
CA GLU A 99 -6.16 -4.91 14.28
C GLU A 99 -7.43 -4.28 13.69
N THR A 100 -8.42 -4.06 14.55
CA THR A 100 -9.72 -3.50 14.15
C THR A 100 -9.79 -1.99 14.24
N GLU A 101 -8.79 -1.34 14.82
CA GLU A 101 -8.71 0.10 15.08
C GLU A 101 -7.28 0.58 14.82
N LEU A 102 -7.13 1.85 14.43
CA LEU A 102 -5.81 2.48 14.32
C LEU A 102 -5.13 2.51 15.68
N LYS A 103 -3.82 2.34 15.67
CA LYS A 103 -2.95 2.53 16.83
C LYS A 103 -2.18 3.84 16.64
N ASN A 104 -1.79 4.45 17.76
CA ASN A 104 -0.87 5.59 17.83
C ASN A 104 -0.99 6.56 16.64
N TYR A 105 -2.01 7.41 16.70
CA TYR A 105 -2.31 8.40 15.66
C TYR A 105 -2.07 9.82 16.20
N GLY A 106 -1.56 10.70 15.34
CA GLY A 106 -1.43 12.12 15.64
C GLY A 106 -2.80 12.79 15.69
N VAL A 107 -3.09 13.54 16.74
CA VAL A 107 -4.30 14.37 16.83
C VAL A 107 -3.94 15.79 16.37
N ALA A 108 -4.35 16.12 15.15
CA ALA A 108 -4.20 17.43 14.54
C ALA A 108 -5.46 18.31 14.73
N ASP A 109 -6.66 17.72 14.72
CA ASP A 109 -7.92 18.42 14.98
C ASP A 109 -8.95 17.48 15.64
N GLU A 110 -9.28 17.72 16.91
CA GLU A 110 -10.22 16.90 17.69
C GLU A 110 -11.68 16.98 17.20
N GLU A 111 -12.07 18.07 16.53
CA GLU A 111 -13.42 18.23 15.99
C GLU A 111 -13.61 17.38 14.71
N VAL A 112 -12.52 17.10 14.00
CA VAL A 112 -12.50 16.25 12.80
C VAL A 112 -12.16 14.80 13.19
N GLN A 113 -11.16 14.59 14.06
CA GLN A 113 -10.70 13.30 14.56
C GLN A 113 -11.46 12.87 15.82
N LYS A 114 -12.78 12.99 15.77
CA LYS A 114 -13.66 12.63 16.87
C LYS A 114 -13.74 11.11 17.01
N GLU A 115 -13.21 10.59 18.12
CA GLU A 115 -13.25 9.16 18.43
C GLU A 115 -14.68 8.59 18.34
N GLY A 116 -14.80 7.41 17.76
CA GLY A 116 -16.07 6.70 17.60
C GLY A 116 -16.08 5.84 16.34
N LYS A 117 -17.27 5.39 15.94
CA LYS A 117 -17.42 4.49 14.80
C LYS A 117 -18.25 5.09 13.68
N THR A 118 -17.69 5.11 12.48
CA THR A 118 -18.40 5.43 11.24
C THR A 118 -19.05 4.17 10.67
N VAL A 119 -20.38 4.21 10.52
CA VAL A 119 -21.19 3.12 9.95
C VAL A 119 -21.62 3.39 8.51
N SER A 120 -21.55 4.63 8.06
CA SER A 120 -21.86 5.03 6.68
C SER A 120 -20.80 4.55 5.69
N GLU A 121 -21.17 4.53 4.41
CA GLU A 121 -20.20 4.43 3.34
C GLU A 121 -19.28 5.65 3.36
N VAL A 122 -17.99 5.41 3.13
CA VAL A 122 -16.92 6.41 3.05
C VAL A 122 -16.35 6.38 1.65
N GLU A 123 -16.12 7.54 1.04
CA GLU A 123 -15.38 7.63 -0.21
C GLU A 123 -13.88 7.52 0.05
N VAL A 124 -13.19 6.63 -0.66
CA VAL A 124 -11.80 6.27 -0.41
C VAL A 124 -10.96 6.45 -1.66
N ILE A 125 -9.75 7.00 -1.50
CA ILE A 125 -8.68 7.01 -2.51
C ILE A 125 -7.42 6.38 -1.90
N TYR A 126 -6.92 5.31 -2.51
CA TYR A 126 -5.71 4.58 -2.11
C TYR A 126 -4.45 5.22 -2.71
N SER A 127 -3.26 4.83 -2.22
CA SER A 127 -1.99 5.43 -2.65
C SER A 127 -1.66 5.18 -4.13
N ASP A 128 -2.20 4.12 -4.73
CA ASP A 128 -2.09 3.83 -6.16
C ASP A 128 -3.05 4.64 -7.04
N GLY A 129 -3.87 5.51 -6.43
CA GLY A 129 -4.88 6.33 -7.09
C GLY A 129 -6.19 5.61 -7.41
N THR A 130 -6.32 4.33 -7.05
CA THR A 130 -7.61 3.63 -7.12
C THR A 130 -8.54 4.12 -6.01
N GLY A 131 -9.85 4.02 -6.21
CA GLY A 131 -10.81 4.50 -5.23
C GLY A 131 -12.20 3.94 -5.41
N GLY A 132 -13.06 4.21 -4.43
CA GLY A 132 -14.43 3.73 -4.39
C GLY A 132 -15.11 4.02 -3.06
N LYS A 133 -16.32 3.50 -2.90
CA LYS A 133 -17.05 3.57 -1.62
C LYS A 133 -16.79 2.30 -0.80
N GLN A 134 -16.52 2.46 0.49
CA GLN A 134 -16.24 1.37 1.45
C GLN A 134 -17.00 1.57 2.76
#